data_AF-A0ABD1RDJ8-F1
#
_entry.id   AF-A0ABD1RDJ8-F1
#
_cell.length_a   1.000
_cell.length_b   1.000
_cell.length_c   1.000
_cell.angle_alpha   90.00
_cell.angle_beta   90.00
_cell.angle_gamma   90.00
#
_symmetry.space_group_name_H-M   'P 1'
#
loop_
_entity.id
_entity.type
_entity.pdbx_description
1 polymer ?
#
loop_
_entity_poly.entity_id
_entity_poly.type
_entity_poly.pdbx_seq_one_letter_code
_entity_poly.pdbx_strand_id
1 'polypeptide(L)'
;MAVPLPRDFKQPKMEKYDGSSDPVRSPQGKDELLKDFITRFNRATLGIKDLQMSAVVTAMMSGTQSRPFKMSLSKNPLDTMHELLRRGKKYVDAEEAYLSYQKFKKSK
;
A
#
# COMPACT_ATOMS: atom_id res chain seq x y z
N MET A 1 -2.48 -39.85 1.43
CA MET A 1 -1.44 -40.35 2.36
C MET A 1 -0.61 -39.14 2.80
N ALA A 2 -0.47 -38.88 4.10
CA ALA A 2 0.32 -37.75 4.60
C ALA A 2 1.77 -38.21 4.81
N VAL A 3 2.73 -37.40 4.36
CA VAL A 3 4.16 -37.67 4.57
C VAL A 3 4.52 -37.30 6.01
N PRO A 4 5.09 -38.21 6.82
CA PRO A 4 5.49 -37.89 8.18
C PRO A 4 6.66 -36.89 8.18
N LEU A 5 6.60 -35.92 9.10
CA LEU A 5 7.67 -34.94 9.29
C LEU A 5 8.98 -35.64 9.69
N PRO A 6 10.14 -35.27 9.11
CA PRO A 6 11.44 -35.82 9.50
C PRO A 6 11.74 -35.57 10.98
N ARG A 7 12.39 -36.54 11.65
CA ARG A 7 12.72 -36.46 13.08
C ARG A 7 13.65 -35.29 13.42
N ASP A 8 14.51 -34.91 12.48
CA ASP A 8 15.49 -33.82 12.65
C ASP A 8 14.97 -32.46 12.16
N PHE A 9 13.68 -32.38 11.80
CA PHE A 9 13.08 -31.13 11.37
C PHE A 9 12.98 -30.15 12.54
N LYS A 10 13.87 -29.15 12.54
CA LYS A 10 13.75 -28.00 13.44
C LYS A 10 12.80 -26.99 12.83
N GLN A 11 11.61 -26.85 13.43
CA GLN A 11 10.68 -25.79 13.04
C GLN A 11 11.38 -24.42 13.10
N PRO A 12 11.36 -23.63 12.02
CA PRO A 12 11.90 -22.28 12.07
C PRO A 12 11.14 -21.46 13.11
N LYS A 13 11.89 -20.75 13.96
CA LYS A 13 11.31 -19.75 14.85
C LYS A 13 10.91 -18.55 13.99
N MET A 14 9.70 -18.59 13.45
CA MET A 14 9.12 -17.43 12.80
C MET A 14 8.69 -16.43 13.86
N GLU A 15 9.10 -15.18 13.68
CA GLU A 15 8.55 -14.07 14.45
C GLU A 15 7.03 -14.04 14.23
N LYS A 16 6.26 -13.69 15.27
CA LYS A 16 4.80 -13.66 15.13
C LYS A 16 4.45 -12.67 14.04
N TYR A 17 3.86 -13.18 12.96
CA TYR A 17 3.40 -12.35 11.86
C TYR A 17 2.22 -11.49 12.34
N ASP A 18 2.53 -10.24 12.68
CA ASP A 18 1.58 -9.23 13.14
C ASP A 18 0.79 -8.59 11.99
N GLY A 19 1.10 -8.96 10.74
CA GLY A 19 0.50 -8.39 9.53
C GLY A 19 0.98 -6.97 9.20
N SER A 20 1.85 -6.36 10.00
CA SER A 20 2.34 -4.99 9.78
C SER A 20 3.43 -4.92 8.71
N SER A 21 4.11 -6.04 8.47
CA SER A 21 5.20 -6.17 7.50
C SER A 21 4.71 -6.47 6.07
N ASP A 22 3.41 -6.70 5.87
CA ASP A 22 2.85 -7.05 4.56
C ASP A 22 2.10 -5.87 3.92
N PRO A 23 2.72 -5.19 2.94
CA PRO A 23 2.11 -4.07 2.25
C PRO A 23 0.83 -4.46 1.48
N VAL A 24 0.59 -5.75 1.23
CA VAL A 24 -0.60 -6.25 0.51
C VAL A 24 -1.79 -6.45 1.46
N ARG A 25 -1.57 -6.74 2.75
CA ARG A 25 -2.64 -7.06 3.72
C ARG A 25 -3.17 -5.88 4.54
N SER A 26 -2.61 -4.69 4.41
CA SER A 26 -3.09 -3.48 5.11
C SER A 26 -3.69 -2.46 4.14
N PRO A 27 -4.90 -2.70 3.60
CA PRO A 27 -5.59 -1.70 2.79
C PRO A 27 -5.80 -0.40 3.56
N GLN A 28 -5.96 0.69 2.82
CA GLN A 28 -6.30 2.00 3.37
C GLN A 28 -7.58 1.89 4.21
N GLY A 29 -7.51 2.36 5.46
CA GLY A 29 -8.65 2.42 6.37
C GLY A 29 -9.75 3.36 5.87
N LYS A 30 -10.99 3.19 6.34
CA LYS A 30 -12.14 4.04 5.94
C LYS A 30 -11.93 5.53 6.27
N ASP A 31 -11.25 5.80 7.37
CA ASP A 31 -10.98 7.16 7.86
C ASP A 31 -9.52 7.56 7.64
N GLU A 32 -8.74 6.72 6.95
CA GLU A 32 -7.33 6.97 6.70
C GLU A 32 -7.16 7.82 5.44
N LEU A 33 -6.41 8.91 5.55
CA LEU A 33 -6.06 9.76 4.41
C LEU A 33 -5.10 9.03 3.46
N LEU A 34 -5.17 9.36 2.18
CA LEU A 34 -4.32 8.75 1.16
C LEU A 34 -2.82 8.93 1.46
N LYS A 35 -2.46 10.05 2.08
CA LYS A 35 -1.09 10.36 2.51
C LYS A 35 -0.56 9.38 3.55
N ASP A 36 -1.37 9.04 4.53
CA ASP A 36 -0.99 8.15 5.62
C ASP A 36 -0.83 6.72 5.08
N PHE A 37 -1.75 6.31 4.21
CA PHE A 37 -1.68 5.03 3.52
C PHE A 37 -0.41 4.92 2.67
N ILE A 38 -0.11 5.91 1.83
CA ILE A 38 1.10 5.90 0.98
C ILE A 38 2.36 5.88 1.83
N THR A 39 2.40 6.63 2.93
CA THR A 39 3.54 6.65 3.86
C THR A 39 3.78 5.27 4.46
N ARG A 40 2.71 4.63 4.98
CA ARG A 40 2.79 3.28 5.56
C ARG A 40 3.20 2.25 4.52
N PHE A 41 2.56 2.29 3.35
CA PHE A 41 2.86 1.41 2.23
C PHE A 41 4.34 1.50 1.84
N ASN A 42 4.85 2.72 1.66
CA ASN A 42 6.26 2.95 1.34
C ASN A 42 7.19 2.37 2.41
N ARG A 43 6.89 2.61 3.69
CA ARG A 43 7.69 2.06 4.81
C ARG A 43 7.73 0.53 4.81
N ALA A 44 6.60 -0.12 4.55
CA ALA A 44 6.53 -1.58 4.46
C ALA A 44 7.33 -2.12 3.26
N THR A 45 7.35 -1.39 2.14
CA THR A 45 8.11 -1.81 0.94
C THR A 45 9.63 -1.64 1.05
N LEU A 46 10.14 -0.72 1.88
CA LEU A 46 11.57 -0.45 2.01
C LEU A 46 12.39 -1.65 2.53
N GLY A 47 11.76 -2.57 3.26
CA GLY A 47 12.42 -3.77 3.79
C GLY A 47 12.46 -4.96 2.82
N ILE A 48 11.78 -4.86 1.68
CA ILE A 48 11.61 -5.99 0.75
C ILE A 48 12.74 -5.98 -0.28
N LYS A 49 13.61 -7.00 -0.24
CA LYS A 49 14.61 -7.24 -1.27
C LYS A 49 13.94 -7.71 -2.57
N ASP A 50 14.47 -7.29 -3.72
CA ASP A 50 14.02 -7.70 -5.06
C ASP A 50 12.53 -7.43 -5.35
N LEU A 51 12.02 -6.31 -4.83
CA LEU A 51 10.64 -5.89 -4.96
C LEU A 51 10.21 -5.73 -6.43
N GLN A 52 9.29 -6.58 -6.89
CA GLN A 52 8.74 -6.54 -8.25
C GLN A 52 7.73 -5.40 -8.41
N MET A 53 7.93 -4.54 -9.39
CA MET A 53 7.11 -3.34 -9.56
C MET A 53 5.66 -3.63 -9.94
N SER A 54 5.41 -4.70 -10.68
CA SER A 54 4.06 -5.20 -10.93
C SER A 54 3.33 -5.52 -9.62
N ALA A 55 3.99 -6.23 -8.70
CA ALA A 55 3.43 -6.58 -7.39
C ALA A 55 3.13 -5.34 -6.54
N VAL A 56 4.03 -4.35 -6.56
CA VAL A 56 3.83 -3.06 -5.87
C VAL A 56 2.60 -2.33 -6.42
N VAL A 57 2.48 -2.20 -7.74
CA VAL A 57 1.35 -1.49 -8.36
C VAL A 57 0.05 -2.22 -8.06
N THR A 58 0.02 -3.55 -8.14
CA THR A 58 -1.15 -4.36 -7.76
C THR A 58 -1.52 -4.18 -6.29
N ALA A 59 -0.55 -4.19 -5.39
CA ALA A 59 -0.78 -3.99 -3.96
C ALA A 59 -1.30 -2.56 -3.67
N MET A 60 -0.72 -1.54 -4.30
CA MET A 60 -1.19 -0.16 -4.18
C MET A 60 -2.62 0.01 -4.71
N MET A 61 -2.93 -0.57 -5.87
CA MET A 61 -4.27 -0.51 -6.48
C MET A 61 -5.32 -1.25 -5.66
N SER A 62 -4.99 -2.40 -5.09
CA SER A 62 -5.92 -3.16 -4.23
C SER A 62 -6.07 -2.54 -2.85
N GLY A 63 -5.00 -1.94 -2.32
CA GLY A 63 -4.97 -1.34 -0.99
C GLY A 63 -5.65 0.04 -0.91
N THR A 64 -5.57 0.89 -1.93
CA THR A 64 -6.10 2.26 -1.84
C THR A 64 -7.63 2.35 -2.03
N GLN A 65 -8.26 3.24 -1.26
CA GLN A 65 -9.67 3.59 -1.43
C GLN A 65 -9.89 4.63 -2.53
N SER A 66 -8.86 5.38 -2.91
CA SER A 66 -8.96 6.44 -3.92
C SER A 66 -9.21 5.89 -5.33
N ARG A 67 -10.47 5.89 -5.77
CA ARG A 67 -10.87 5.52 -7.13
C ARG A 67 -10.10 6.28 -8.23
N PRO A 68 -9.95 7.62 -8.19
CA PRO A 68 -9.23 8.32 -9.25
C PRO A 68 -7.74 7.95 -9.28
N PHE A 69 -7.14 7.65 -8.12
CA PHE A 69 -5.76 7.16 -8.07
C PHE A 69 -5.63 5.76 -8.67
N LYS A 70 -6.54 4.82 -8.35
CA LYS A 70 -6.58 3.47 -8.95
C LYS A 70 -6.65 3.52 -10.47
N MET A 71 -7.53 4.36 -11.02
CA MET A 71 -7.66 4.53 -12.46
C MET A 71 -6.40 5.13 -13.10
N SER A 72 -5.65 5.95 -12.37
CA SER A 72 -4.37 6.51 -12.83
C SER A 72 -3.27 5.45 -12.91
N LEU A 73 -3.24 4.55 -11.93
CA LEU A 73 -2.31 3.42 -11.88
C LEU A 73 -2.61 2.39 -12.97
N SER A 74 -3.89 2.14 -13.28
CA SER A 74 -4.27 1.17 -14.31
C SER A 74 -3.98 1.63 -15.73
N LYS A 75 -4.01 2.95 -15.99
CA LYS A 75 -3.87 3.51 -17.35
C LYS A 75 -2.43 3.66 -17.80
N ASN A 76 -1.54 3.98 -16.86
CA ASN A 76 -0.16 4.32 -17.17
C ASN A 76 0.76 3.39 -16.37
N PRO A 77 1.50 2.48 -17.03
CA PRO A 77 2.47 1.64 -16.35
C PRO A 77 3.51 2.50 -15.60
N LEU A 78 4.15 1.88 -14.62
CA LEU A 78 5.13 2.48 -13.73
C LEU A 78 6.30 1.53 -13.62
N ASP A 79 7.51 2.03 -13.88
CA ASP A 79 8.72 1.20 -13.89
C ASP A 79 9.51 1.33 -12.58
N THR A 80 9.24 2.36 -11.78
CA THR A 80 9.98 2.63 -10.54
C THR A 80 9.08 3.07 -9.38
N MET A 81 9.54 2.80 -8.15
CA MET A 81 8.93 3.32 -6.93
C MET A 81 8.86 4.85 -6.93
N HIS A 82 9.86 5.52 -7.48
CA HIS A 82 9.91 6.98 -7.52
C HIS A 82 8.72 7.55 -8.32
N GLU A 83 8.42 6.98 -9.48
CA GLU A 83 7.27 7.41 -10.28
C GLU A 83 5.93 7.14 -9.60
N LEU A 84 5.81 6.00 -8.92
CA LEU A 84 4.63 5.65 -8.14
C LEU A 84 4.38 6.68 -7.05
N LEU A 85 5.41 7.02 -6.26
CA LEU A 85 5.30 8.01 -5.18
C LEU A 85 5.04 9.42 -5.72
N ARG A 86 5.70 9.81 -6.81
CA ARG A 86 5.46 11.10 -7.49
C ARG A 86 4.01 11.21 -7.95
N ARG A 87 3.44 10.15 -8.51
CA ARG A 87 2.03 10.11 -8.92
C ARG A 87 1.11 10.13 -7.72
N GLY A 88 1.40 9.33 -6.69
CA GLY A 88 0.67 9.31 -5.42
C GLY A 88 0.57 10.69 -4.78
N LYS A 89 1.68 11.44 -4.74
CA LYS A 89 1.70 12.81 -4.22
C LYS A 89 0.67 13.72 -4.90
N LYS A 90 0.52 13.65 -6.23
CA LYS A 90 -0.47 14.47 -6.96
C LYS A 90 -1.91 14.22 -6.47
N TYR A 91 -2.23 12.97 -6.14
CA TYR A 91 -3.56 12.61 -5.65
C TYR A 91 -3.74 12.94 -4.16
N VAL A 92 -2.66 12.88 -3.36
CA VAL A 92 -2.66 13.40 -1.99
C VAL A 92 -2.97 14.89 -1.99
N ASP A 93 -2.25 15.67 -2.80
CA ASP A 93 -2.44 17.12 -2.87
C ASP A 93 -3.88 17.46 -3.32
N ALA A 94 -4.45 16.69 -4.26
CA ALA A 94 -5.84 16.84 -4.69
C ALA A 94 -6.87 16.49 -3.60
N GLU A 95 -6.63 15.43 -2.83
CA GLU A 95 -7.49 15.03 -1.70
C GLU A 95 -7.45 16.08 -0.58
N GLU A 96 -6.25 16.55 -0.20
CA GLU A 96 -6.08 17.61 0.80
C GLU A 96 -6.79 18.92 0.38
N ALA A 97 -6.70 19.29 -0.91
CA ALA A 97 -7.41 20.45 -1.45
C ALA A 97 -8.95 20.27 -1.40
N TYR A 98 -9.45 19.08 -1.76
CA TYR A 98 -10.88 18.76 -1.69
C TYR A 98 -11.40 18.82 -0.25
N LEU A 99 -10.68 18.22 0.71
CA LEU A 99 -11.06 18.24 2.12
C LEU A 99 -11.07 19.66 2.69
N SER A 100 -10.08 20.48 2.32
CA SER A 100 -10.01 21.90 2.70
C SER A 100 -11.23 22.67 2.20
N TYR A 101 -11.63 22.46 0.94
CA TYR A 101 -12.84 23.05 0.35
C TYR A 101 -14.12 22.61 1.08
N GLN A 102 -14.26 21.33 1.41
CA GLN A 102 -15.43 20.82 2.14
C GLN A 102 -15.52 21.42 3.56
N LYS A 103 -14.39 21.56 4.24
CA LYS A 103 -14.33 22.20 5.56
C LYS A 103 -14.78 23.66 5.49
N PHE A 104 -14.32 24.42 4.50
CA PHE A 104 -14.75 25.80 4.28
C PHE A 104 -16.26 25.90 4.01
N LYS A 105 -16.79 25.03 3.14
CA LYS A 105 -18.22 25.03 2.81
C LYS A 105 -19.11 24.69 4.01
N LYS A 106 -18.69 23.78 4.88
CA LYS A 106 -19.43 23.40 6.11
C LYS A 106 -19.37 24.45 7.22
N SER A 107 -18.44 25.39 7.15
CA SER A 107 -18.28 26.49 8.10
C SER A 107 -19.09 27.74 7.73
N LYS A 108 -19.78 27.72 6.58
CA LYS A 108 -20.77 28.71 6.16
C LYS A 108 -22.16 28.18 6.43
#